data_AF-A0ABD3F7Q9-F1
#
_entry.id   AF-A0ABD3F7Q9-F1
#
_cell.length_a   1.000
_cell.length_b   1.000
_cell.length_c   1.000
_cell.angle_alpha   90.00
_cell.angle_beta   90.00
_cell.angle_gamma   90.00
#
_symmetry.space_group_name_H-M   'P 1'
#
loop_
_entity.id
_entity.type
_entity.pdbx_description
1 polymer ?
#
loop_
_entity_poly.entity_id
_entity_poly.type
_entity_poly.pdbx_seq_one_letter_code
_entity_poly.pdbx_strand_id
1 'polypeptide(L)'
;MLERYFQLYEHLSTVDEELENLLSSRATHRSLRQLFDELKDVESISKKLQSSDLTMLDARDLLDGLLEIQPSFAKYLAPNAAIVQSPDLRQPL
;
A
#
# COMPACT_ATOMS: atom_id res chain seq x y z
N MET A 1 12.10 4.66 -5.52
CA MET A 1 12.94 5.25 -4.45
C MET A 1 13.10 4.30 -3.27
N LEU A 2 12.00 3.78 -2.68
CA LEU A 2 12.04 2.88 -1.51
C LEU A 2 12.75 1.54 -1.77
N GLU A 3 12.57 0.92 -2.95
CA GLU A 3 13.29 -0.32 -3.29
C GLU A 3 14.81 -0.14 -3.23
N ARG A 4 15.32 0.99 -3.73
CA ARG A 4 16.74 1.34 -3.65
C ARG A 4 17.18 1.58 -2.21
N TYR A 5 16.37 2.24 -1.39
CA TYR A 5 16.65 2.39 0.04
C TYR A 5 16.82 1.02 0.71
N PHE A 6 15.92 0.07 0.43
CA PHE A 6 15.98 -1.27 1.00
C PHE A 6 17.24 -2.04 0.59
N GLN A 7 17.65 -1.95 -0.67
CA GLN A 7 18.90 -2.53 -1.15
C GLN A 7 20.12 -1.92 -0.44
N LEU A 8 20.14 -0.60 -0.27
CA LEU A 8 21.25 0.09 0.38
C LEU A 8 21.32 -0.19 1.89
N TYR A 9 20.18 -0.31 2.56
CA TYR A 9 20.12 -0.54 4.01
C TYR A 9 20.83 -1.83 4.44
N GLU A 10 20.70 -2.91 3.65
CA GLU A 10 21.41 -4.18 3.87
C GLU A 10 22.93 -3.97 3.93
N HIS A 11 23.46 -3.10 3.06
CA HIS A 11 24.89 -2.77 3.04
C HIS A 11 25.28 -1.81 4.17
N LEU A 12 24.48 -0.76 4.41
CA LEU A 12 24.80 0.28 5.38
C LEU A 12 24.74 -0.21 6.84
N SER A 13 23.82 -1.14 7.15
CA SER A 13 23.69 -1.70 8.50
C SER A 13 24.88 -2.57 8.94
N THR A 14 25.78 -2.90 8.01
CA THR A 14 26.95 -3.77 8.27
C THR A 14 28.28 -3.01 8.37
N VAL A 15 28.31 -1.72 8.03
CA VAL A 15 29.56 -1.02 7.70
C VAL A 15 29.99 0.02 8.74
N ASP A 16 29.09 0.67 9.48
CA ASP A 16 29.52 1.86 10.24
C ASP A 16 28.67 2.21 11.50
N GLU A 17 29.33 2.29 12.66
CA GLU A 17 28.77 2.85 13.91
C GLU A 17 28.44 4.34 13.76
N GLU A 18 29.17 5.09 12.92
CA GLU A 18 28.91 6.53 12.71
C GLU A 18 27.58 6.77 11.97
N LEU A 19 27.17 5.81 11.15
CA LEU A 19 25.90 5.88 10.41
C LEU A 19 24.71 5.36 11.21
N GLU A 20 24.93 4.71 12.35
CA GLU A 20 23.85 4.13 13.15
C GLU A 20 22.84 5.18 13.63
N ASN A 21 23.32 6.39 13.94
CA ASN A 21 22.48 7.54 14.31
C ASN A 21 21.69 8.14 13.13
N LEU A 22 22.12 7.87 11.89
CA LEU A 22 21.47 8.37 10.67
C LEU A 22 20.50 7.34 10.07
N LEU A 23 20.72 6.05 10.35
CA LEU A 23 19.89 4.96 9.87
C LEU A 23 18.63 4.81 10.72
N SER A 24 17.53 4.46 10.06
CA SER A 24 16.34 3.96 10.73
C SER A 24 16.69 2.69 11.52
N SER A 25 16.20 2.54 12.75
CA SER A 25 16.42 1.33 13.53
C SER A 25 15.95 0.07 12.78
N ARG A 26 16.55 -1.09 13.04
CA ARG A 26 16.16 -2.35 12.38
C ARG A 26 14.67 -2.65 12.52
N ALA A 27 14.06 -2.27 13.66
CA ALA A 27 12.62 -2.39 13.86
C ALA A 27 11.84 -1.51 12.88
N THR A 28 12.19 -0.22 12.77
CA THR A 28 11.55 0.69 11.82
C THR A 28 11.76 0.30 10.35
N HIS A 29 12.93 -0.22 9.99
CA HIS A 29 13.19 -0.74 8.66
C HIS A 29 12.27 -1.93 8.33
N ARG A 30 12.11 -2.90 9.25
CA ARG A 30 11.20 -4.04 9.07
C ARG A 30 9.75 -3.58 8.91
N SER A 31 9.29 -2.66 9.75
CA SER A 31 7.95 -2.07 9.64
C SER A 31 7.74 -1.35 8.31
N LEU A 32 8.75 -0.61 7.83
CA LEU A 32 8.68 0.08 6.54
C LEU A 32 8.60 -0.90 5.36
N ARG A 33 9.35 -2.01 5.43
CA ARG A 33 9.28 -3.07 4.40
C ARG A 33 7.90 -3.72 4.36
N GLN A 34 7.36 -4.09 5.52
CA GLN A 34 6.00 -4.64 5.62
C GLN A 34 4.97 -3.67 5.03
N LEU A 35 5.02 -2.40 5.43
CA LEU A 35 4.11 -1.37 4.90
C LEU A 35 4.26 -1.20 3.38
N PHE A 36 5.48 -1.30 2.86
CA PHE A 36 5.71 -1.20 1.42
C PHE A 36 5.09 -2.37 0.64
N ASP A 37 5.16 -3.58 1.18
CA ASP A 37 4.53 -4.76 0.58
C ASP A 37 2.99 -4.64 0.66
N GLU A 38 2.44 -4.23 1.80
CA GLU A 38 0.99 -3.94 1.92
C GLU A 38 0.54 -2.91 0.87
N LEU A 39 1.29 -1.81 0.68
CA LEU A 39 0.98 -0.79 -0.32
C LEU A 39 1.04 -1.31 -1.77
N LYS A 40 1.90 -2.27 -2.07
CA LYS A 40 1.92 -2.94 -3.39
C LYS A 40 0.64 -3.73 -3.64
N ASP A 41 0.14 -4.41 -2.63
CA ASP A 41 -1.13 -5.13 -2.73
C ASP A 41 -2.30 -4.17 -2.91
N VAL A 42 -2.34 -3.07 -2.14
CA VAL A 42 -3.35 -2.01 -2.31
C VAL A 42 -3.29 -1.42 -3.73
N GLU A 43 -2.09 -1.14 -4.25
CA GLU A 43 -1.90 -0.63 -5.61
C GLU A 43 -2.41 -1.63 -6.66
N SER A 44 -2.07 -2.91 -6.51
CA SER A 44 -2.50 -3.99 -7.40
C SER A 44 -4.02 -4.11 -7.46
N ILE A 45 -4.68 -4.15 -6.29
CA ILE A 45 -6.14 -4.19 -6.18
C ILE A 45 -6.77 -2.94 -6.80
N SER A 46 -6.22 -1.76 -6.51
CA SER A 46 -6.71 -0.49 -7.05
C SER A 46 -6.64 -0.45 -8.58
N LYS A 47 -5.53 -0.90 -9.16
CA LYS A 47 -5.37 -1.00 -10.63
C LYS A 47 -6.37 -1.98 -11.22
N LYS A 48 -6.57 -3.13 -10.57
CA LYS A 48 -7.53 -4.13 -11.05
C LYS A 48 -8.95 -3.56 -11.04
N LEU A 49 -9.36 -2.88 -9.97
CA LEU A 49 -10.66 -2.20 -9.85
C LEU A 49 -10.92 -1.14 -10.93
N GLN A 50 -9.88 -0.58 -11.53
CA GLN A 50 -9.99 0.39 -12.65
C GLN A 50 -10.10 -0.27 -14.03
N SER A 51 -10.04 -1.61 -14.11
CA SER A 51 -10.22 -2.32 -15.39
C SER A 51 -11.68 -2.36 -15.83
N SER A 52 -11.91 -2.40 -17.14
CA SER A 52 -13.25 -2.44 -17.75
C SER A 52 -13.96 -3.79 -17.60
N ASP A 53 -13.23 -4.84 -17.22
CA ASP A 53 -13.66 -6.22 -17.40
C ASP A 53 -14.10 -6.90 -16.09
N LEU A 54 -14.30 -6.10 -15.03
CA LEU A 54 -14.73 -6.62 -13.72
C LEU A 54 -16.26 -6.62 -13.59
N THR A 55 -16.78 -7.73 -13.07
CA THR A 55 -18.14 -7.74 -12.55
C THR A 55 -18.20 -7.08 -11.17
N MET A 56 -19.41 -6.69 -10.73
CA MET A 56 -19.62 -6.19 -9.36
C MET A 56 -19.25 -7.23 -8.29
N LEU A 57 -19.36 -8.52 -8.62
CA LEU A 57 -18.95 -9.60 -7.72
C LEU A 57 -17.43 -9.64 -7.60
N ASP A 58 -16.69 -9.57 -8.71
CA ASP A 58 -15.23 -9.52 -8.69
C ASP A 58 -14.72 -8.28 -7.94
N ALA A 59 -15.38 -7.13 -8.12
CA ALA A 59 -15.04 -5.91 -7.39
C ALA A 59 -15.23 -6.07 -5.88
N ARG A 60 -16.32 -6.72 -5.44
CA ARG A 60 -16.54 -7.03 -4.02
C ARG A 60 -15.46 -7.97 -3.49
N ASP A 61 -15.16 -9.06 -4.19
CA ASP A 61 -14.17 -10.04 -3.74
C ASP A 61 -12.77 -9.40 -3.61
N LEU A 62 -12.43 -8.46 -4.50
CA LEU A 62 -11.19 -7.67 -4.40
C LEU A 62 -11.19 -6.73 -3.18
N LEU A 63 -12.32 -6.10 -2.87
CA LEU A 63 -12.46 -5.23 -1.70
C LEU A 63 -12.44 -6.02 -0.38
N ASP A 64 -13.03 -7.22 -0.36
CA ASP A 64 -12.97 -8.11 0.80
C ASP A 64 -11.53 -8.57 1.05
N GLY A 65 -10.80 -8.96 0.00
CA GLY A 65 -9.36 -9.27 0.10
C GLY A 65 -8.52 -8.08 0.56
N LEU A 66 -8.86 -6.86 0.14
CA LEU A 66 -8.22 -5.63 0.63
C LEU A 66 -8.42 -5.46 2.15
N LEU A 67 -9.60 -5.80 2.67
CA LEU A 67 -9.90 -5.70 4.10
C LEU A 67 -9.18 -6.74 4.94
N GLU A 68 -8.84 -7.90 4.38
CA GLU A 68 -7.97 -8.89 5.04
C GLU A 68 -6.55 -8.37 5.22
N ILE A 69 -6.02 -7.65 4.21
CA ILE A 69 -4.67 -7.09 4.22
C ILE A 69 -4.61 -5.82 5.08
N GLN A 70 -5.58 -4.92 4.93
CA GLN A 70 -5.59 -3.63 5.60
C GLN A 70 -6.99 -3.32 6.16
N PRO A 71 -7.31 -3.86 7.37
CA PRO A 71 -8.62 -3.69 7.99
C PRO A 71 -9.01 -2.24 8.27
N SER A 72 -8.04 -1.33 8.35
CA SER A 72 -8.29 0.10 8.57
C SER A 72 -9.10 0.76 7.43
N PHE A 73 -9.20 0.12 6.26
CA PHE A 73 -10.05 0.59 5.17
C PHE A 73 -11.56 0.36 5.38
N ALA A 74 -11.98 -0.46 6.35
CA ALA A 74 -13.38 -0.81 6.58
C ALA A 74 -14.30 0.43 6.71
N LYS A 75 -13.80 1.49 7.34
CA LYS A 75 -14.55 2.76 7.50
C LYS A 75 -14.86 3.47 6.18
N TYR A 76 -14.08 3.21 5.12
CA TYR A 76 -14.29 3.79 3.79
C TYR A 76 -15.17 2.91 2.89
N LEU A 77 -15.41 1.65 3.28
CA LEU A 77 -16.26 0.70 2.56
C LEU A 77 -17.59 0.43 3.28
N ALA A 78 -17.84 1.11 4.40
CA ALA A 78 -19.10 0.99 5.12
C ALA A 78 -20.29 1.44 4.25
N PRO A 79 -21.50 0.90 4.46
CA PRO A 79 -22.69 1.29 3.71
C PRO A 79 -23.03 2.79 3.77
N ASN A 80 -22.56 3.47 4.82
CA ASN A 80 -22.73 4.90 5.06
C ASN A 80 -21.44 5.72 4.84
N ALA A 81 -20.40 5.12 4.26
CA ALA A 81 -19.16 5.82 3.97
C ALA A 81 -19.40 6.97 2.99
N ALA A 82 -18.74 8.10 3.24
CA ALA A 82 -18.83 9.25 2.35
C ALA A 82 -18.21 8.93 0.99
N ILE A 83 -18.99 9.02 -0.09
CA ILE A 83 -18.50 8.84 -1.45
C ILE A 83 -17.71 10.08 -1.84
N VAL A 84 -16.41 9.92 -2.10
CA VAL A 84 -15.55 11.01 -2.56
C VAL A 84 -15.97 11.43 -3.97
N GLN A 85 -16.56 12.62 -4.08
CA GLN A 85 -16.94 13.23 -5.35
C GLN A 85 -15.79 14.05 -5.92
N SER A 86 -14.73 13.39 -6.39
CA SER A 86 -13.60 14.07 -7.04
C SER A 86 -13.74 14.04 -8.56
N PRO A 87 -13.71 15.19 -9.27
CA PRO A 87 -13.71 15.23 -10.73
C PRO A 87 -12.50 14.50 -11.34
N ASP A 88 -11.34 14.51 -10.67
CA ASP A 88 -10.13 13.85 -11.16
C ASP A 88 -10.24 12.31 -11.13
N LEU A 89 -11.11 11.77 -10.29
CA LEU A 89 -11.43 10.33 -10.24
C LEU A 89 -12.50 9.92 -11.25
N ARG A 90 -13.11 10.89 -11.95
CA ARG A 90 -14.07 10.68 -13.05
C ARG A 90 -13.35 10.95 -14.37
N GLN A 91 -12.34 10.16 -14.72
CA GLN A 91 -11.72 10.30 -16.03
C GLN A 91 -12.71 9.86 -17.12
N PRO A 92 -12.81 10.59 -18.25
CA PRO A 92 -13.58 10.15 -19.40
C PRO A 92 -12.86 9.00 -20.12
N LEU A 93 -13.64 7.99 -20.51
CA LEU A 93 -13.25 6.85 -21.34
C LEU A 93 -12.69 7.28 -22.71
#